data_AF-A0A317Q3Y6-F1
#
_entry.id   AF-A0A317Q3Y6-F1
#
_cell.length_a   1.000
_cell.length_b   1.000
_cell.length_c   1.000
_cell.angle_alpha   90.00
_cell.angle_beta   90.00
_cell.angle_gamma   90.00
#
_symmetry.space_group_name_H-M   'P 1'
#
loop_
_entity.id
_entity.type
_entity.pdbx_description
1 polymer ?
#
loop_
_entity_poly.entity_id
_entity_poly.type
_entity_poly.pdbx_seq_one_letter_code
_entity_poly.pdbx_strand_id
1 'polypeptide(L)'
;MNKIRKILYSLLLLAVFASTMILPKSYADELHAAVSYSASDIDGLRLGYRWTDAWQPLPASWLAAIGSPRVHYEAAINSWENTQESSERINALTFSPVLQWRLTDWMQPLYLEAGIGVSLFDEQQLAGRELSISFQFEDRIGLSWEYDRESKARVSLGYSHYSQADLAKPNDGLDLWVLSWHVPF
;
A
#
# COMPACT_ATOMS: atom_id res chain seq x y z
N MET A 1 -4.03 -29.12 0.51
CA MET A 1 -4.41 -27.92 -0.28
C MET A 1 -3.48 -26.71 -0.08
N ASN A 2 -2.92 -26.46 1.11
CA ASN A 2 -2.07 -25.27 1.36
C ASN A 2 -0.75 -25.19 0.56
N LYS A 3 -0.10 -26.31 0.20
CA LYS A 3 1.13 -26.29 -0.62
C LYS A 3 0.90 -25.81 -2.05
N ILE A 4 -0.22 -26.19 -2.67
CA ILE A 4 -0.55 -25.81 -4.05
C ILE A 4 -0.90 -24.32 -4.13
N ARG A 5 -1.64 -23.80 -3.14
CA ARG A 5 -1.91 -22.36 -3.00
C ARG A 5 -0.64 -21.54 -2.83
N LYS A 6 0.29 -21.96 -1.97
CA LYS A 6 1.59 -21.27 -1.80
C LYS A 6 2.40 -21.23 -3.10
N ILE A 7 2.43 -22.33 -3.85
CA ILE A 7 3.09 -22.39 -5.16
C ILE A 7 2.40 -21.45 -6.17
N LEU A 8 1.06 -21.39 -6.19
CA LEU A 8 0.33 -20.46 -7.05
C LEU A 8 0.64 -18.99 -6.70
N TYR A 9 0.64 -18.63 -5.41
CA TYR A 9 0.99 -17.28 -4.98
C TYR A 9 2.43 -16.93 -5.33
N SER A 10 3.38 -17.85 -5.16
CA SER A 10 4.77 -17.65 -5.58
C SER A 10 4.91 -17.49 -7.10
N LEU A 11 4.15 -18.26 -7.89
CA LEU A 11 4.14 -18.14 -9.36
C LEU A 11 3.47 -16.84 -9.82
N LEU A 12 2.41 -16.39 -9.15
CA LEU A 12 1.75 -15.12 -9.42
C LEU A 12 2.68 -13.95 -9.08
N LEU A 13 3.35 -13.99 -7.92
CA LEU A 13 4.39 -13.03 -7.52
C LEU A 13 5.53 -12.98 -8.55
N LEU A 14 5.98 -14.14 -9.04
CA LEU A 14 7.03 -14.23 -10.05
C LEU A 14 6.56 -13.70 -11.42
N ALA A 15 5.29 -13.93 -11.78
CA ALA A 15 4.72 -13.43 -13.03
C ALA A 15 4.51 -11.90 -13.00
N VAL A 16 4.04 -11.36 -11.87
CA VAL A 16 3.98 -9.92 -11.64
C VAL A 16 5.39 -9.32 -11.71
N PHE A 17 6.36 -9.92 -11.03
CA PHE A 17 7.77 -9.52 -11.08
C PHE A 17 8.37 -9.56 -12.50
N ALA A 18 8.04 -10.57 -13.29
CA ALA A 18 8.51 -10.67 -14.68
C ALA A 18 7.85 -9.64 -15.60
N SER A 19 6.58 -9.32 -15.36
CA SER A 19 5.83 -8.35 -16.17
C SER A 19 6.29 -6.90 -15.96
N THR A 20 6.79 -6.54 -14.78
CA THR A 20 7.32 -5.20 -14.49
C THR A 20 8.68 -4.95 -15.12
N MET A 21 9.37 -5.98 -15.62
CA MET A 21 10.67 -5.84 -16.32
C MET A 21 10.54 -5.38 -17.79
N ILE A 22 9.32 -5.31 -18.34
CA ILE A 22 9.06 -5.05 -19.77
C ILE A 22 8.47 -3.65 -20.01
N LEU A 23 8.17 -2.89 -18.96
CA LEU A 23 7.59 -1.55 -19.13
C LEU A 23 8.61 -0.55 -19.71
N PRO A 24 8.23 0.26 -20.72
CA PRO A 24 9.11 1.26 -21.29
C PRO A 24 9.49 2.29 -20.23
N LYS A 25 10.77 2.70 -20.22
CA LYS A 25 11.35 3.65 -19.26
C LYS A 25 11.09 5.10 -19.69
N SER A 26 10.02 5.71 -19.20
CA SER A 26 9.81 7.16 -19.13
C SER A 26 9.21 7.56 -17.78
N TYR A 27 10.09 7.80 -16.80
CA TYR A 27 9.75 8.16 -15.42
C TYR A 27 8.63 9.20 -15.29
N ALA A 28 7.51 8.77 -14.71
CA ALA A 28 6.50 9.61 -14.06
C ALA A 28 5.62 8.81 -13.09
N ASP A 29 5.45 7.50 -13.32
CA ASP A 29 4.52 6.67 -12.57
C ASP A 29 5.20 5.37 -12.09
N GLU A 30 4.59 4.72 -11.10
CA GLU A 30 5.16 3.51 -10.50
C GLU A 30 4.07 2.45 -10.32
N LEU A 31 4.44 1.18 -10.53
CA LEU A 31 3.65 0.04 -10.10
C LEU A 31 4.26 -0.54 -8.82
N HIS A 32 3.42 -1.03 -7.92
CA HIS A 32 3.90 -1.79 -6.78
C HIS A 32 3.07 -3.02 -6.49
N ALA A 33 3.76 -4.02 -5.95
CA ALA A 33 3.18 -5.19 -5.34
C ALA A 33 3.57 -5.23 -3.86
N ALA A 34 2.64 -5.62 -3.00
CA ALA A 34 2.92 -5.74 -1.58
C ALA A 34 2.31 -7.00 -0.98
N VAL A 35 2.94 -7.46 0.10
CA VAL A 35 2.39 -8.43 1.03
C VAL A 35 2.09 -7.72 2.34
N SER A 36 0.98 -8.10 2.97
CA SER A 36 0.57 -7.54 4.26
C SER A 36 0.29 -8.62 5.29
N TYR A 37 0.57 -8.35 6.55
CA TYR A 37 0.38 -9.27 7.66
C TYR A 37 -0.19 -8.55 8.89
N SER A 38 -1.12 -9.20 9.60
CA SER A 38 -1.61 -8.79 10.92
C SER A 38 -1.35 -9.89 11.95
N ALA A 39 -1.06 -9.50 13.20
CA ALA A 39 -0.92 -10.43 14.33
C ALA A 39 -2.21 -11.22 14.63
N SER A 40 -3.35 -10.80 14.08
CA SER A 40 -4.63 -11.49 14.15
C SER A 40 -4.83 -12.50 13.00
N ASP A 41 -3.75 -13.14 12.54
CA ASP A 41 -3.77 -14.20 11.52
C ASP A 41 -4.36 -13.77 10.15
N ILE A 42 -4.15 -12.51 9.76
CA ILE A 42 -4.58 -11.97 8.46
C ILE A 42 -3.35 -11.81 7.57
N ASP A 43 -3.39 -12.42 6.39
CA ASP A 43 -2.43 -12.19 5.31
C ASP A 43 -3.12 -11.47 4.15
N GLY A 44 -2.36 -10.71 3.38
CA GLY A 44 -2.90 -10.13 2.17
C GLY A 44 -1.90 -9.74 1.10
N LEU A 45 -2.47 -9.39 -0.04
CA LEU A 45 -1.78 -8.94 -1.22
C LEU A 45 -2.33 -7.59 -1.65
N ARG A 46 -1.44 -6.76 -2.19
CA ARG A 46 -1.80 -5.47 -2.79
C ARG A 46 -1.12 -5.34 -4.14
N LEU A 47 -1.85 -4.81 -5.12
CA LEU A 47 -1.30 -4.30 -6.36
C LEU A 47 -1.75 -2.86 -6.50
N GLY A 48 -0.82 -1.95 -6.76
CA GLY A 48 -1.16 -0.54 -6.89
C GLY A 48 -0.37 0.18 -7.94
N TYR A 49 -0.89 1.37 -8.24
CA TYR A 49 -0.38 2.32 -9.19
C TYR A 49 -0.20 3.64 -8.47
N ARG A 50 0.95 4.28 -8.70
CA ARG A 50 1.31 5.55 -8.09
C ARG A 50 1.61 6.60 -9.16
N TRP A 51 0.83 7.69 -9.11
CA TRP A 51 1.07 8.88 -9.93
C TRP A 51 2.06 9.80 -9.20
N THR A 52 3.27 9.96 -9.73
CA THR A 52 4.31 10.76 -9.04
C THR A 52 4.36 12.22 -9.51
N ASP A 53 3.87 12.51 -10.71
CA ASP A 53 3.76 13.87 -11.29
C ASP A 53 2.33 14.43 -11.22
N ALA A 54 1.63 14.13 -10.13
CA ALA A 54 0.26 14.54 -9.97
C ALA A 54 0.10 15.99 -9.50
N TRP A 55 -1.09 16.55 -9.75
CA TRP A 55 -1.45 17.90 -9.29
C TRP A 55 -1.30 18.02 -7.77
N GLN A 56 -0.66 19.12 -7.34
CA GLN A 56 -0.46 19.46 -5.93
C GLN A 56 -1.60 20.36 -5.44
N PRO A 57 -2.55 19.85 -4.64
CA PRO A 57 -3.71 20.63 -4.18
C PRO A 57 -3.36 21.53 -2.99
N LEU A 58 -2.25 21.25 -2.31
CA LEU A 58 -1.83 21.98 -1.12
C LEU A 58 -1.01 23.21 -1.50
N PRO A 59 -1.20 24.36 -0.81
CA PRO A 59 -0.36 25.53 -1.01
C PRO A 59 1.12 25.18 -0.80
N ALA A 60 1.99 25.69 -1.68
CA ALA A 60 3.43 25.45 -1.58
C ALA A 60 4.02 25.90 -0.22
N SER A 61 3.46 26.94 0.39
CA SER A 61 3.86 27.39 1.74
C SER A 61 3.56 26.37 2.83
N TRP A 62 2.47 25.60 2.70
CA TRP A 62 2.12 24.55 3.66
C TRP A 62 3.07 23.37 3.53
N LEU A 63 3.35 22.96 2.29
CA LEU A 63 4.34 21.91 2.02
C LEU A 63 5.72 22.32 2.52
N ALA A 64 6.13 23.56 2.29
CA ALA A 64 7.40 24.09 2.81
C ALA A 64 7.46 24.06 4.34
N ALA A 65 6.36 24.38 5.03
CA ALA A 65 6.29 24.34 6.49
C ALA A 65 6.49 22.93 7.09
N ILE A 66 6.20 21.88 6.31
CA ILE A 66 6.39 20.47 6.71
C ILE A 66 7.60 19.83 6.04
N GLY A 67 8.56 20.62 5.54
CA GLY A 67 9.82 20.11 4.98
C GLY A 67 9.75 19.71 3.50
N SER A 68 8.82 20.28 2.74
CA SER A 68 8.68 20.12 1.28
C SER A 68 8.61 18.67 0.79
N PRO A 69 7.71 17.83 1.34
CA PRO A 69 7.56 16.47 0.85
C PRO A 69 7.11 16.46 -0.61
N ARG A 70 7.50 15.41 -1.34
CA ARG A 70 6.87 15.07 -2.61
C ARG A 70 5.46 14.56 -2.34
N VAL A 71 4.50 15.00 -3.13
CA VAL A 71 3.12 14.50 -3.09
C VAL A 71 2.93 13.56 -4.26
N HIS A 72 2.37 12.39 -3.99
CA HIS A 72 1.94 11.43 -5.00
C HIS A 72 0.57 10.89 -4.61
N TYR A 73 -0.11 10.30 -5.58
CA TYR A 73 -1.38 9.62 -5.34
C TYR A 73 -1.22 8.16 -5.67
N GLU A 74 -1.92 7.33 -4.92
CA GLU A 74 -1.87 5.89 -5.09
C GLU A 74 -3.29 5.34 -5.18
N ALA A 75 -3.58 4.56 -6.22
CA ALA A 75 -4.74 3.70 -6.29
C ALA A 75 -4.29 2.25 -6.18
N ALA A 76 -5.01 1.41 -5.43
CA ALA A 76 -4.66 0.00 -5.31
C ALA A 76 -5.88 -0.90 -5.16
N ILE A 77 -5.66 -2.16 -5.53
CA ILE A 77 -6.52 -3.28 -5.20
C ILE A 77 -5.85 -4.11 -4.11
N ASN A 78 -6.63 -4.53 -3.13
CA ASN A 78 -6.16 -5.28 -1.97
C ASN A 78 -7.02 -6.52 -1.79
N SER A 79 -6.43 -7.60 -1.28
CA SER A 79 -7.13 -8.80 -0.84
C SER A 79 -6.51 -9.28 0.46
N TRP A 80 -7.32 -9.36 1.52
CA TRP A 80 -6.92 -9.85 2.83
C TRP A 80 -7.75 -11.08 3.20
N GLU A 81 -7.10 -12.13 3.67
CA GLU A 81 -7.74 -13.39 4.07
C GLU A 81 -7.36 -13.80 5.49
N ASN A 82 -8.33 -14.37 6.21
CA ASN A 82 -8.06 -15.04 7.47
C ASN A 82 -7.29 -16.34 7.17
N THR A 83 -6.07 -16.45 7.69
CA THR A 83 -5.20 -17.60 7.44
C THR A 83 -5.68 -18.87 8.16
N GLN A 84 -6.48 -18.74 9.21
CA GLN A 84 -7.13 -19.86 9.89
C GLN A 84 -8.42 -20.31 9.18
N GLU A 85 -9.14 -19.37 8.56
CA GLU A 85 -10.39 -19.62 7.84
C GLU A 85 -10.43 -18.87 6.50
N SER A 86 -9.80 -19.44 5.47
CA SER A 86 -9.64 -18.75 4.17
C SER A 86 -10.93 -18.47 3.38
N SER A 87 -12.09 -18.91 3.87
CA SER A 87 -13.40 -18.48 3.36
C SER A 87 -13.72 -17.04 3.75
N GLU A 88 -13.16 -16.54 4.85
CA GLU A 88 -13.24 -15.13 5.23
C GLU A 88 -12.19 -14.34 4.45
N ARG A 89 -12.65 -13.43 3.60
CA ARG A 89 -11.83 -12.57 2.77
C ARG A 89 -12.50 -11.22 2.59
N ILE A 90 -11.70 -10.17 2.61
CA ILE A 90 -12.08 -8.84 2.16
C ILE A 90 -11.24 -8.47 0.95
N ASN A 91 -11.87 -7.99 -0.11
CA ASN A 91 -11.22 -7.26 -1.19
C ASN A 91 -11.53 -5.77 -1.05
N ALA A 92 -10.55 -4.93 -1.38
CA ALA A 92 -10.70 -3.49 -1.24
C ALA A 92 -10.08 -2.71 -2.38
N LEU A 93 -10.79 -1.66 -2.80
CA LEU A 93 -10.24 -0.59 -3.63
C LEU A 93 -9.80 0.55 -2.71
N THR A 94 -8.56 0.99 -2.84
CA THR A 94 -8.01 2.10 -2.04
C THR A 94 -7.53 3.24 -2.93
N PHE A 95 -7.65 4.46 -2.41
CA PHE A 95 -7.06 5.65 -3.00
C PHE A 95 -6.50 6.58 -1.91
N SER A 96 -5.23 6.96 -2.01
CA SER A 96 -4.62 7.86 -1.03
C SER A 96 -3.69 8.89 -1.67
N PRO A 97 -3.78 10.18 -1.28
CA PRO A 97 -2.63 11.06 -1.33
C PRO A 97 -1.59 10.60 -0.29
N VAL A 98 -0.32 10.66 -0.67
CA VAL A 98 0.78 10.25 0.20
C VAL A 98 1.92 11.26 0.05
N LEU A 99 2.42 11.69 1.19
CA LEU A 99 3.55 12.58 1.35
C LEU A 99 4.81 11.74 1.50
N GLN A 100 5.87 12.10 0.76
CA GLN A 100 7.15 11.41 0.81
C GLN A 100 8.27 12.41 1.11
N TRP A 101 8.92 12.25 2.26
CA TRP A 101 10.09 13.03 2.67
C TRP A 101 11.36 12.25 2.38
N ARG A 102 12.35 12.91 1.77
CA ARG A 102 13.69 12.36 1.63
C ARG A 102 14.43 12.52 2.96
N LEU A 103 14.92 11.42 3.53
CA LEU A 103 15.62 11.41 4.82
C LEU A 103 17.15 11.45 4.66
N THR A 104 17.67 10.97 3.53
CA THR A 104 19.12 10.88 3.31
C THR A 104 19.53 11.44 1.95
N ASP A 105 20.71 12.06 1.91
CA ASP A 105 21.32 12.60 0.68
C ASP A 105 22.24 11.60 -0.03
N TRP A 106 22.07 10.30 0.28
CA TRP A 106 22.85 9.25 -0.34
C TRP A 106 22.45 9.02 -1.79
N MET A 107 23.31 8.30 -2.51
CA MET A 107 23.02 7.87 -3.87
C MET A 107 21.78 6.96 -3.96
N GLN A 108 21.50 6.21 -2.88
CA GLN A 108 20.37 5.32 -2.67
C GLN A 108 19.57 5.82 -1.46
N PRO A 109 18.70 6.83 -1.65
CA PRO A 109 18.05 7.52 -0.56
C PRO A 109 17.04 6.66 0.21
N LEU A 110 16.90 7.00 1.49
CA LEU A 110 15.78 6.56 2.32
C LEU A 110 14.70 7.65 2.33
N TYR A 111 13.45 7.23 2.30
CA TYR A 111 12.29 8.10 2.38
C TYR A 111 11.38 7.71 3.55
N LEU A 112 10.76 8.70 4.17
CA LEU A 112 9.58 8.53 5.02
C LEU A 112 8.35 8.78 4.17
N GLU A 113 7.34 7.93 4.28
CA GLU A 113 6.06 8.06 3.59
C GLU A 113 4.92 8.08 4.61
N ALA A 114 3.97 8.97 4.44
CA ALA A 114 2.74 9.00 5.22
C ALA A 114 1.56 9.46 4.37
N GLY A 115 0.39 8.87 4.57
CA GLY A 115 -0.80 9.19 3.80
C GLY A 115 -2.08 8.90 4.56
N ILE A 116 -3.11 9.67 4.22
CA ILE A 116 -4.48 9.49 4.69
C ILE A 116 -5.34 9.43 3.44
N GLY A 117 -5.99 8.31 3.21
CA GLY A 117 -6.89 8.12 2.08
C GLY A 117 -8.16 7.40 2.46
N VAL A 118 -8.74 6.76 1.47
CA VAL A 118 -10.06 6.14 1.55
C VAL A 118 -10.06 4.79 0.88
N SER A 119 -10.96 3.94 1.33
CA SER A 119 -11.13 2.59 0.81
C SER A 119 -12.60 2.17 0.77
N LEU A 120 -12.89 1.23 -0.12
CA LEU A 120 -14.18 0.58 -0.25
C LEU A 120 -13.98 -0.94 -0.20
N PHE A 121 -14.53 -1.56 0.83
CA PHE A 121 -14.45 -2.98 1.11
C PHE A 121 -15.72 -3.69 0.61
N ASP A 122 -15.56 -4.87 0.00
CA ASP A 122 -16.68 -5.70 -0.45
C ASP A 122 -17.40 -6.41 0.70
N GLU A 123 -16.66 -6.76 1.76
CA GLU A 123 -17.15 -7.37 3.00
C GLU A 123 -16.71 -6.54 4.23
N GLN A 124 -17.41 -6.68 5.36
CA GLN A 124 -17.16 -5.89 6.58
C GLN A 124 -16.74 -6.75 7.78
N GLN A 125 -16.51 -8.05 7.57
CA GLN A 125 -16.07 -8.98 8.60
C GLN A 125 -14.83 -9.75 8.14
N LEU A 126 -13.83 -9.84 9.02
CA LEU A 126 -12.60 -10.59 8.75
C LEU A 126 -11.92 -10.99 10.06
N ALA A 127 -11.64 -12.29 10.24
CA ALA A 127 -10.93 -12.81 11.41
C ALA A 127 -11.54 -12.35 12.75
N GLY A 128 -12.88 -12.40 12.84
CA GLY A 128 -13.63 -12.01 14.04
C GLY A 128 -13.74 -10.50 14.28
N ARG A 129 -13.25 -9.65 13.36
CA ARG A 129 -13.42 -8.19 13.40
C ARG A 129 -14.68 -7.76 12.67
N GLU A 130 -15.40 -6.77 13.19
CA GLU A 130 -16.57 -6.17 12.57
C GLU A 130 -16.33 -4.67 12.26
N LEU A 131 -16.28 -4.34 10.97
CA LEU A 131 -15.99 -3.00 10.43
C LEU A 131 -17.24 -2.16 10.17
N SER A 132 -18.42 -2.80 10.27
CA SER A 132 -19.78 -2.26 10.07
C SER A 132 -20.16 -1.74 8.68
N ILE A 133 -19.31 -0.98 8.00
CA ILE A 133 -19.61 -0.37 6.70
C ILE A 133 -18.50 -0.61 5.69
N SER A 134 -18.82 -0.58 4.40
CA SER A 134 -17.84 -0.79 3.33
C SER A 134 -16.80 0.33 3.22
N PHE A 135 -17.19 1.57 3.53
CA PHE A 135 -16.26 2.69 3.48
C PHE A 135 -15.34 2.70 4.70
N GLN A 136 -14.03 2.80 4.49
CA GLN A 136 -13.05 2.99 5.56
C GLN A 136 -12.04 4.08 5.14
N PHE A 137 -11.50 4.81 6.10
CA PHE A 137 -10.27 5.58 5.90
C PHE A 137 -9.08 4.64 5.86
N GLU A 138 -8.02 5.03 5.15
CA GLU A 138 -6.72 4.36 5.15
C GLU A 138 -5.68 5.32 5.69
N ASP A 139 -5.17 5.06 6.89
CA ASP A 139 -4.02 5.76 7.45
C ASP A 139 -2.78 4.89 7.27
N ARG A 140 -1.73 5.45 6.67
CA ARG A 140 -0.49 4.70 6.42
C ARG A 140 0.75 5.50 6.75
N ILE A 141 1.79 4.79 7.22
CA ILE A 141 3.13 5.33 7.42
C ILE A 141 4.17 4.26 7.09
N GLY A 142 5.31 4.63 6.51
CA GLY A 142 6.35 3.67 6.17
C GLY A 142 7.69 4.28 5.81
N LEU A 143 8.71 3.44 5.77
CA LEU A 143 10.04 3.78 5.28
C LEU A 143 10.26 3.09 3.93
N SER A 144 10.71 3.86 2.93
CA SER A 144 10.99 3.38 1.58
C SER A 144 12.46 3.60 1.23
N TRP A 145 13.15 2.54 0.82
CA TRP A 145 14.55 2.60 0.40
C TRP A 145 14.66 2.44 -1.12
N GLU A 146 15.20 3.45 -1.79
CA GLU A 146 15.57 3.39 -3.21
C GLU A 146 16.90 2.65 -3.36
N TYR A 147 16.81 1.35 -3.57
CA TYR A 147 17.96 0.46 -3.65
C TYR A 147 18.63 0.48 -5.03
N ASP A 148 17.94 0.92 -6.08
CA ASP A 148 18.47 1.00 -7.44
C ASP A 148 18.54 2.44 -7.92
N ARG A 149 19.75 2.87 -8.25
CA ARG A 149 20.04 4.25 -8.66
C ARG A 149 19.57 4.57 -10.06
N GLU A 150 19.62 3.59 -10.95
CA GLU A 150 19.23 3.73 -12.35
C GLU A 150 17.72 3.60 -12.45
N SER A 151 17.17 2.46 -12.05
CA SER A 151 15.72 2.20 -12.18
C SER A 151 14.86 2.96 -11.18
N LYS A 152 15.45 3.53 -10.12
CA LYS A 152 14.72 4.19 -9.02
C LYS A 152 13.79 3.24 -8.25
N ALA A 153 13.96 1.93 -8.43
CA ALA A 153 13.18 0.92 -7.74
C ALA A 153 13.36 1.01 -6.23
N ARG A 154 12.25 0.76 -5.51
CA ARG A 154 12.21 0.90 -4.05
C ARG A 154 11.62 -0.33 -3.37
N VAL A 155 12.06 -0.56 -2.15
CA VAL A 155 11.42 -1.48 -1.22
C VAL A 155 10.94 -0.68 -0.01
N SER A 156 9.71 -0.89 0.43
CA SER A 156 9.14 -0.15 1.55
C SER A 156 8.55 -1.07 2.61
N LEU A 157 8.83 -0.78 3.87
CA LEU A 157 8.19 -1.38 5.04
C LEU A 157 7.32 -0.33 5.71
N GLY A 158 6.05 -0.64 5.93
CA GLY A 158 5.11 0.28 6.53
C GLY A 158 4.05 -0.39 7.37
N TYR A 159 3.19 0.44 7.91
CA TYR A 159 2.02 0.10 8.69
C TYR A 159 0.80 0.80 8.09
N SER A 160 -0.32 0.11 8.01
CA SER A 160 -1.59 0.65 7.54
C SER A 160 -2.71 0.29 8.50
N HIS A 161 -3.53 1.29 8.83
CA HIS A 161 -4.72 1.16 9.65
C HIS A 161 -5.94 1.54 8.81
N TYR A 162 -7.00 0.73 8.90
CA TYR A 162 -8.28 1.00 8.28
C TYR A 162 -9.37 1.07 9.33
N SER A 163 -10.13 2.15 9.35
CA SER A 163 -11.31 2.32 10.19
C SER A 163 -12.22 3.40 9.63
N GLN A 164 -13.44 3.52 10.15
CA GLN A 164 -14.43 4.47 9.66
C GLN A 164 -14.75 5.62 10.63
N ALA A 165 -13.86 5.84 11.61
CA ALA A 165 -13.98 6.91 12.60
C ALA A 165 -15.32 6.93 13.37
N ASP A 166 -15.88 5.75 13.66
CA ASP A 166 -17.14 5.54 14.38
C ASP A 166 -18.39 6.17 13.73
N LEU A 167 -18.38 6.39 12.42
CA LEU A 167 -19.58 6.65 11.61
C LEU A 167 -20.64 5.54 11.79
N ALA A 168 -20.21 4.30 12.02
CA ALA A 168 -21.05 3.18 12.44
C ALA A 168 -20.38 2.40 13.60
N LYS A 169 -21.14 1.60 14.35
CA LYS A 169 -20.58 0.74 15.42
C LYS A 169 -21.06 -0.70 15.25
N PRO A 170 -20.20 -1.70 15.54
CA PRO A 170 -18.81 -1.59 16.01
C PRO A 170 -17.81 -1.09 14.94
N ASN A 171 -16.59 -0.77 15.35
CA ASN A 171 -15.52 -0.24 14.49
C ASN A 171 -14.18 -0.85 14.92
N ASP A 172 -14.02 -2.16 14.73
CA ASP A 172 -12.87 -2.88 15.28
C ASP A 172 -11.55 -2.51 14.59
N GLY A 173 -11.65 -1.90 13.40
CA GLY A 173 -10.53 -1.53 12.55
C GLY A 173 -9.73 -2.73 12.02
N LEU A 174 -8.80 -2.45 11.12
CA LEU A 174 -7.90 -3.43 10.52
C LEU A 174 -6.48 -2.86 10.44
N ASP A 175 -5.55 -3.54 11.10
CA ASP A 175 -4.15 -3.14 11.23
C ASP A 175 -3.22 -4.11 10.52
N LEU A 176 -2.35 -3.60 9.66
CA LEU A 176 -1.49 -4.39 8.79
C LEU A 176 -0.08 -3.84 8.72
N TRP A 177 0.92 -4.70 8.93
CA TRP A 177 2.29 -4.46 8.47
C TRP A 177 2.37 -4.77 6.98
N VAL A 178 3.06 -3.92 6.20
CA VAL A 178 3.09 -4.00 4.74
C VAL A 178 4.53 -3.94 4.25
N LEU A 179 4.93 -4.94 3.45
CA LEU A 179 6.20 -4.94 2.72
C LEU A 179 5.90 -4.83 1.22
N SER A 180 6.45 -3.82 0.57
CA SER A 180 6.13 -3.46 -0.81
C SER A 180 7.37 -3.29 -1.67
N TRP A 181 7.24 -3.65 -2.95
CA TRP A 181 8.22 -3.38 -4.00
C TRP A 181 7.62 -2.46 -5.03
N HIS A 182 8.30 -1.33 -5.29
CA HIS A 182 7.89 -0.30 -6.22
C HIS A 182 8.83 -0.30 -7.43
N VAL A 183 8.26 -0.35 -8.63
CA VAL A 183 8.97 -0.32 -9.90
C VAL A 183 8.48 0.89 -10.69
N PRO A 184 9.33 1.93 -10.81
CA PRO A 184 9.08 3.06 -11.70
C PRO A 184 9.15 2.63 -13.16
N PHE A 185 8.35 3.28 -14.00
CA PHE A 185 8.40 3.15 -15.45
C PHE A 185 8.19 4.51 -16.11
#